data_AF-A0A2V9JDD2-F1
#
_entry.id   AF-A0A2V9JDD2-F1
#
_cell.length_a   1.000
_cell.length_b   1.000
_cell.length_c   1.000
_cell.angle_alpha   90.00
_cell.angle_beta   90.00
_cell.angle_gamma   90.00
#
_symmetry.space_group_name_H-M   'P 1'
#
loop_
_entity.id
_entity.type
_entity.pdbx_description
1 polymer ?
#
loop_
_entity_poly.entity_id
_entity_poly.type
_entity_poly.pdbx_seq_one_letter_code
_entity_poly.pdbx_strand_id
1 'polypeptide(L)'
;MTVPILKQGNYLIATVQSALADRDLSQLRDDLAERVGRFRSRGVIVDVTALDVMDSFAVRTLRGMAQLVRLRGAKTVIVGLQPEVAFAMVRLGL
;
A
#
# COMPACT_ATOMS: atom_id res chain seq x y z
N MET A 1 -6.87 -9.22 10.03
CA MET A 1 -5.56 -9.83 10.37
C MET A 1 -4.48 -8.78 10.23
N THR A 2 -3.42 -8.83 11.02
CA THR A 2 -2.33 -7.85 10.88
C THR A 2 -1.56 -8.12 9.60
N VAL A 3 -1.53 -7.14 8.69
CA VAL A 3 -0.74 -7.26 7.46
C VAL A 3 0.74 -7.15 7.84
N PRO A 4 1.59 -8.13 7.49
CA PRO A 4 3.01 -8.06 7.80
C PRO A 4 3.68 -6.92 7.04
N ILE A 5 4.46 -6.10 7.76
CA ILE A 5 5.31 -5.06 7.18
C ILE A 5 6.76 -5.41 7.52
N LEU A 6 7.54 -5.74 6.50
CA LEU A 6 8.97 -6.02 6.61
C LEU A 6 9.75 -4.71 6.50
N LYS A 7 10.83 -4.58 7.28
CA LYS A 7 11.81 -3.51 7.14
C LYS A 7 13.07 -4.06 6.50
N GLN A 8 13.52 -3.44 5.41
CA GLN A 8 14.77 -3.76 4.76
C GLN A 8 15.58 -2.48 4.52
N GLY A 9 16.69 -2.32 5.25
CA GLY A 9 17.47 -1.09 5.22
C GLY A 9 16.60 0.15 5.49
N ASN A 10 16.57 1.09 4.53
CA ASN A 10 15.78 2.32 4.59
C ASN A 10 14.37 2.19 3.98
N TYR A 11 13.91 0.97 3.72
CA TYR A 11 12.65 0.69 3.04
C TYR A 11 11.72 -0.15 3.90
N LEU A 12 10.42 0.07 3.76
CA LEU A 12 9.38 -0.82 4.25
C LEU A 12 8.75 -1.56 3.07
N ILE A 13 8.39 -2.81 3.30
CA ILE A 13 7.75 -3.67 2.31
C ILE A 13 6.46 -4.21 2.94
N ALA A 14 5.33 -3.92 2.30
CA ALA A 14 4.03 -4.42 2.69
C ALA A 14 3.42 -5.22 1.54
N THR A 15 2.83 -6.37 1.86
CA THR A 15 2.15 -7.21 0.87
C THR A 15 0.65 -7.18 1.12
N VAL A 16 -0.10 -6.77 0.11
CA VAL A 16 -1.56 -6.74 0.12
C VAL A 16 -2.06 -8.10 -0.37
N GLN A 17 -2.87 -8.78 0.44
CA GLN A 17 -3.44 -10.09 0.14
C GLN A 17 -4.87 -9.95 -0.37
N SER A 18 -5.32 -10.84 -1.26
CA SER A 18 -6.68 -10.85 -1.84
C SER A 18 -7.82 -10.94 -0.81
N ALA A 19 -7.58 -11.57 0.33
CA ALA A 19 -8.59 -11.78 1.37
C ALA A 19 -8.65 -10.65 2.43
N LEU A 20 -8.01 -9.50 2.19
CA LEU A 20 -8.04 -8.39 3.15
C LEU A 20 -9.40 -7.71 3.15
N ALA A 21 -10.02 -7.62 4.32
CA ALA A 21 -11.19 -6.78 4.51
C ALA A 21 -10.79 -5.30 4.52
N ASP A 22 -11.73 -4.41 4.23
CA ASP A 22 -11.54 -2.95 4.23
C ASP A 22 -10.86 -2.40 5.50
N ARG A 23 -11.20 -2.99 6.65
CA ARG A 23 -10.58 -2.67 7.94
C ARG A 23 -9.10 -3.02 8.00
N ASP A 24 -8.69 -4.12 7.36
CA ASP A 24 -7.31 -4.59 7.38
C ASP A 24 -6.45 -3.70 6.48
N LEU A 25 -6.99 -3.24 5.35
CA LEU A 25 -6.35 -2.23 4.50
C LEU A 25 -6.21 -0.88 5.22
N SER A 26 -7.23 -0.46 5.97
CA SER A 26 -7.17 0.76 6.77
C SER A 26 -6.10 0.66 7.86
N GLN A 27 -6.05 -0.48 8.56
CA GLN A 27 -5.01 -0.73 9.56
C GLN A 27 -3.61 -0.74 8.94
N LEU A 28 -3.43 -1.38 7.78
CA LEU A 28 -2.15 -1.37 7.06
C LEU A 28 -1.69 0.06 6.74
N ARG A 29 -2.62 0.95 6.34
CA ARG A 29 -2.29 2.36 6.06
C ARG A 29 -1.74 3.04 7.30
N ASP A 30 -2.43 2.85 8.43
CA ASP A 30 -2.09 3.51 9.68
C ASP A 30 -0.78 2.94 10.26
N ASP A 31 -0.55 1.63 10.15
CA ASP A 31 0.70 0.97 10.53
C ASP A 31 1.88 1.45 9.67
N LEU A 32 1.69 1.56 8.34
CA LEU A 32 2.72 2.11 7.45
C LEU A 32 3.04 3.57 7.79
N ALA A 33 2.02 4.38 8.04
CA ALA A 33 2.16 5.77 8.45
C ALA A 33 3.04 5.94 9.69
N GLU A 34 2.76 5.13 10.72
CA GLU A 34 3.52 5.12 11.97
C GLU A 34 4.96 4.66 11.72
N ARG A 35 5.14 3.50 11.06
CA ARG A 35 6.44 2.87 10.86
C ARG A 35 7.36 3.68 9.96
N VAL A 36 6.84 4.36 8.93
CA VAL A 36 7.64 5.26 8.08
C VAL A 36 8.28 6.34 8.93
N GLY A 37 7.50 6.99 9.81
CA GLY A 37 7.99 8.02 10.71
C GLY A 37 8.96 7.45 11.76
N ARG A 38 8.59 6.36 12.41
CA ARG A 38 9.39 5.70 13.46
C ARG A 38 10.77 5.28 12.95
N PHE A 39 10.83 4.68 11.76
CA PHE A 39 12.08 4.17 11.20
C PHE A 39 12.78 5.15 10.27
N ARG A 40 12.23 6.35 10.05
CA ARG A 40 12.72 7.33 9.06
C ARG A 40 12.95 6.69 7.69
N SER A 41 12.01 5.85 7.27
CA SER A 41 12.14 5.10 6.02
C SER A 41 12.06 6.06 4.83
N ARG A 42 12.90 5.85 3.81
CA ARG A 42 12.94 6.67 2.59
C ARG A 42 11.91 6.26 1.56
N GLY A 43 11.40 5.03 1.66
CA GLY A 43 10.36 4.55 0.78
C GLY A 43 9.59 3.34 1.30
N VAL A 44 8.45 3.12 0.68
CA VAL A 44 7.55 2.00 0.94
C VAL A 44 7.29 1.29 -0.38
N ILE A 45 7.46 -0.03 -0.38
CA ILE A 45 7.07 -0.92 -1.47
C ILE A 45 5.77 -1.57 -1.05
N VAL A 46 4.74 -1.41 -1.88
CA VAL A 46 3.44 -2.07 -1.70
C VAL A 46 3.31 -3.11 -2.80
N ASP A 47 3.43 -4.38 -2.40
CA ASP A 47 3.27 -5.52 -3.28
C ASP A 47 1.78 -5.91 -3.34
N VAL A 48 1.22 -5.86 -4.54
CA VAL A 48 -0.17 -6.22 -4.82
C VAL A 48 -0.29 -7.45 -5.72
N THR A 49 0.77 -8.27 -5.82
CA THR A 49 0.80 -9.48 -6.68
C THR A 49 -0.36 -10.43 -6.40
N ALA A 50 -0.80 -10.52 -5.15
CA ALA A 50 -1.90 -11.38 -4.73
C ALA A 50 -3.28 -10.72 -4.85
N LEU A 51 -3.41 -9.53 -5.45
CA LEU A 51 -4.69 -8.89 -5.73
C LEU A 51 -5.13 -9.20 -7.17
N ASP A 52 -6.26 -9.90 -7.28
CA ASP A 52 -6.87 -10.23 -8.59
C ASP A 52 -7.96 -9.23 -9.00
N VAL A 53 -8.50 -8.48 -8.05
CA VAL A 53 -9.58 -7.51 -8.28
C VAL A 53 -9.31 -6.23 -7.48
N MET A 54 -9.56 -5.07 -8.09
CA MET A 54 -9.53 -3.78 -7.42
C MET A 54 -10.90 -3.11 -7.46
N ASP A 55 -11.35 -2.66 -6.30
CA ASP A 55 -12.55 -1.85 -6.15
C ASP A 55 -12.19 -0.39 -5.79
N SER A 56 -13.23 0.44 -5.68
CA SER A 56 -13.05 1.86 -5.35
C SER A 56 -12.46 2.09 -3.95
N PHE A 57 -12.68 1.17 -3.00
CA PHE A 57 -12.19 1.30 -1.63
C PHE A 57 -10.68 1.02 -1.57
N ALA A 58 -10.23 -0.07 -2.17
CA ALA A 58 -8.83 -0.45 -2.27
C ALA A 58 -8.03 0.63 -3.00
N VAL A 59 -8.53 1.14 -4.14
CA VAL A 59 -7.90 2.25 -4.87
C VAL A 59 -7.76 3.50 -4.01
N ARG A 60 -8.85 3.91 -3.35
CA ARG A 60 -8.84 5.09 -2.47
C ARG A 60 -7.85 4.91 -1.31
N THR A 61 -7.79 3.70 -0.75
CA THR A 61 -6.92 3.38 0.37
C THR A 61 -5.45 3.36 -0.03
N LEU A 62 -5.09 2.72 -1.16
CA LEU A 62 -3.73 2.77 -1.72
C LEU A 62 -3.29 4.20 -2.04
N ARG A 63 -4.17 5.00 -2.65
CA ARG A 63 -3.90 6.42 -2.90
C ARG A 63 -3.66 7.19 -1.61
N GLY A 64 -4.49 6.96 -0.59
CA GLY A 64 -4.33 7.55 0.74
C GLY A 64 -3.01 7.15 1.41
N MET A 65 -2.62 5.88 1.31
CA MET A 65 -1.32 5.39 1.77
C MET A 65 -0.18 6.13 1.09
N ALA A 66 -0.19 6.21 -0.24
CA ALA A 66 0.84 6.89 -1.02
C ALA A 66 0.96 8.38 -0.64
N GLN A 67 -0.19 9.06 -0.43
CA GLN A 67 -0.22 10.45 0.01
C GLN A 67 0.36 10.61 1.42
N LEU A 68 -0.02 9.76 2.36
CA LEU A 68 0.45 9.83 3.74
C LEU A 68 1.96 9.58 3.82
N VAL A 69 2.45 8.53 3.16
CA VAL A 69 3.88 8.23 3.06
C VAL A 69 4.65 9.41 2.46
N ARG A 70 4.09 10.07 1.43
CA ARG A 70 4.68 11.28 0.83
C ARG A 70 4.76 12.44 1.82
N LEU A 71 3.71 12.69 2.60
CA LEU A 71 3.71 13.73 3.64
C LEU A 71 4.76 13.47 4.74
N ARG A 72 5.17 12.22 4.93
CA ARG A 72 6.26 11.83 5.84
C ARG A 72 7.66 11.91 5.20
N GLY A 73 7.77 12.39 3.95
CA GLY A 73 9.05 12.54 3.24
C GLY A 73 9.56 11.25 2.58
N ALA A 74 8.72 10.24 2.44
CA ALA A 74 9.05 8.97 1.82
C ALA A 74 8.31 8.77 0.48
N LYS A 75 8.84 7.92 -0.40
CA LYS A 75 8.19 7.58 -1.68
C LYS A 75 7.49 6.23 -1.61
N THR A 76 6.31 6.11 -2.20
CA THR A 76 5.62 4.81 -2.35
C THR A 76 5.80 4.29 -3.76
N VAL A 77 6.09 3.00 -3.89
CA VAL A 77 6.12 2.26 -5.16
C VAL A 77 5.16 1.07 -5.05
N ILE A 78 4.23 0.96 -6.00
CA ILE A 78 3.32 -0.18 -6.11
C ILE A 78 3.92 -1.17 -7.11
N VAL A 79 4.02 -2.44 -6.74
CA VAL A 79 4.60 -3.51 -7.57
C VAL A 79 3.66 -4.71 -7.65
N GLY A 80 3.84 -5.58 -8.64
CA GLY A 80 3.02 -6.79 -8.78
C GLY A 80 1.64 -6.55 -9.40
N LEU A 81 1.45 -5.46 -10.15
CA LEU A 81 0.18 -5.15 -10.80
C LEU A 81 -0.08 -6.07 -11.99
N GLN A 82 -1.21 -6.78 -11.96
CA GLN A 82 -1.77 -7.43 -13.13
C GLN A 82 -2.33 -6.36 -14.11
N PRO A 83 -2.23 -6.55 -15.43
CA PRO A 83 -2.71 -5.57 -16.43
C PRO A 83 -4.17 -5.15 -16.24
N GLU A 84 -5.05 -6.10 -15.94
CA GLU A 84 -6.49 -5.90 -15.74
C GLU A 84 -6.75 -5.03 -14.52
N VAL A 85 -5.98 -5.27 -13.46
CA VAL A 85 -6.02 -4.49 -12.22
C VAL A 85 -5.52 -3.06 -12.47
N ALA A 86 -4.42 -2.90 -13.19
CA ALA A 86 -3.89 -1.57 -13.54
C ALA A 86 -4.93 -0.75 -14.33
N PHE A 87 -5.62 -1.37 -15.29
CA PHE A 87 -6.69 -0.72 -16.05
C PHE A 87 -7.85 -0.26 -15.14
N ALA A 88 -8.28 -1.11 -14.21
CA ALA A 88 -9.30 -0.75 -13.23
C ALA A 88 -8.86 0.41 -12.33
N MET A 89 -7.62 0.40 -11.84
CA MET A 89 -7.06 1.44 -10.99
C MET A 89 -7.05 2.82 -11.66
N VAL A 90 -6.68 2.89 -12.95
CA VAL A 90 -6.70 4.13 -13.73
C VAL A 90 -8.13 4.67 -13.86
N ARG A 91 -9.11 3.80 -14.16
CA ARG A 91 -10.52 4.20 -14.26
C ARG A 91 -11.08 4.71 -12.93
N LEU A 92 -10.55 4.22 -11.81
CA LEU A 92 -10.95 4.61 -10.46
C LEU A 92 -10.16 5.82 -9.91
N GLY A 93 -9.26 6.40 -10.72
CA GLY A 93 -8.59 7.67 -10.42
C GLY A 93 -7.35 7.54 -9.53
N LEU A 94 -6.54 6.51 -9.78
CA LEU A 94 -5.18 6.39 -9.25
C LEU A 94 -4.15 6.92 -10.26
#